data_AF-M1DGQ9-F1
#
_entry.id   AF-M1DGQ9-F1
#
_cell.length_a   1.000
_cell.length_b   1.000
_cell.length_c   1.000
_cell.angle_alpha   90.00
_cell.angle_beta   90.00
_cell.angle_gamma   90.00
#
_symmetry.space_group_name_H-M   'P 1'
#
loop_
_entity.id
_entity.type
_entity.pdbx_description
1 polymer ?
#
loop_
_entity_poly.entity_id
_entity_poly.type
_entity_poly.pdbx_seq_one_letter_code
_entity_poly.pdbx_strand_id
1 'polypeptide(L)'
;MKLLNSPWGTSFNTKYGFGYDDSRDDYKALFIDHYHDFNNGEVYSVRVVVTIYSLRNDSWKTLHDQLQGIFLINHSGKFVNGMIYWIASTGIDDDDARNIISFDVANETWGSLEIPIHGEDHSNIKLGVVGSDLAVLYTCHICATTSDVWILKDCRGNMSWTKRFTIEYPKYVVLYMFSSPNFTFSIHLRQSNKGDIILSIRGLIILFDGSTKKLEHIAAVGGYNPAETYAESIVNPLTISGKNSA
;
A
#
# COMPACT_ATOMS: atom_id res chain seq x y z
N MET A 1 6.49 15.68 -17.22
CA MET A 1 6.17 15.23 -15.84
C MET A 1 4.93 16.00 -15.38
N LYS A 2 3.71 15.53 -15.73
CA LYS A 2 2.44 16.28 -15.56
C LYS A 2 1.90 16.29 -14.12
N LEU A 3 2.24 15.28 -13.33
CA LEU A 3 1.79 15.13 -11.93
C LEU A 3 2.41 16.14 -10.95
N LEU A 4 3.45 16.88 -11.36
CA LEU A 4 4.08 17.94 -10.54
C LEU A 4 3.25 19.23 -10.49
N ASN A 5 2.22 19.37 -11.33
CA ASN A 5 1.38 20.58 -11.41
C ASN A 5 0.02 20.36 -10.72
N SER A 6 -0.02 19.61 -9.61
CA SER A 6 -1.25 19.55 -8.79
C SER A 6 -1.72 20.97 -8.47
N PRO A 7 -3.01 21.31 -8.63
CA PRO A 7 -3.53 22.65 -8.38
C PRO A 7 -3.29 23.14 -6.94
N TRP A 8 -2.97 22.22 -6.03
CA TRP A 8 -2.94 22.46 -4.59
C TRP A 8 -1.54 22.34 -3.97
N GLY A 9 -0.50 22.06 -4.78
CA GLY A 9 0.84 21.72 -4.31
C GLY A 9 0.88 20.33 -3.65
N THR A 10 2.08 19.80 -3.38
CA THR A 10 2.25 18.55 -2.64
C THR A 10 2.72 18.87 -1.22
N SER A 11 1.95 18.48 -0.20
CA SER A 11 2.37 18.58 1.20
C SER A 11 3.09 17.29 1.64
N PHE A 12 3.89 17.34 2.72
CA PHE A 12 4.46 16.12 3.31
C PHE A 12 3.40 15.12 3.79
N ASN A 13 2.17 15.58 4.02
CA ASN A 13 1.05 14.77 4.52
C ASN A 13 0.11 14.27 3.41
N THR A 14 0.37 14.63 2.15
CA THR A 14 -0.45 14.17 1.02
C THR A 14 -0.38 12.66 0.93
N LYS A 15 -1.55 12.02 0.94
CA LYS A 15 -1.72 10.59 0.66
C LYS A 15 -2.10 10.46 -0.80
N TYR A 16 -1.69 9.37 -1.43
CA TYR A 16 -1.94 9.17 -2.85
C TYR A 16 -2.20 7.72 -3.15
N GLY A 17 -2.79 7.48 -4.32
CA GLY A 17 -3.05 6.15 -4.83
C GLY A 17 -3.10 6.19 -6.34
N PHE A 18 -2.66 5.12 -6.98
CA PHE A 18 -2.69 4.98 -8.43
C PHE A 18 -3.44 3.71 -8.80
N GLY A 19 -4.34 3.79 -9.77
CA GLY A 19 -5.14 2.65 -10.19
C GLY A 19 -5.58 2.75 -11.64
N TYR A 20 -6.08 1.63 -12.14
CA TYR A 20 -6.55 1.50 -13.51
C TYR A 20 -8.06 1.21 -13.53
N ASP A 21 -8.80 2.03 -14.27
CA ASP A 21 -10.23 1.88 -14.56
C ASP A 21 -10.40 1.08 -15.85
N ASP A 22 -10.59 -0.23 -15.70
CA ASP A 22 -10.73 -1.15 -16.85
C ASP A 22 -11.96 -0.81 -17.72
N SER A 23 -13.04 -0.29 -17.12
CA SER A 23 -14.26 0.07 -17.84
C SER A 23 -14.09 1.26 -18.78
N ARG A 24 -13.09 2.11 -18.50
CA ARG A 24 -12.79 3.33 -19.26
C ARG A 24 -11.40 3.34 -19.86
N ASP A 25 -10.62 2.25 -19.77
CA ASP A 25 -9.24 2.20 -20.22
C ASP A 25 -8.47 3.46 -19.79
N ASP A 26 -8.50 3.75 -18.50
CA ASP A 26 -8.00 4.99 -17.93
C ASP A 26 -7.16 4.74 -16.68
N TYR A 27 -5.95 5.29 -16.68
CA TYR A 27 -5.13 5.36 -15.48
C TYR A 27 -5.50 6.59 -14.68
N LYS A 28 -5.83 6.37 -13.40
CA LYS A 28 -6.21 7.44 -12.49
C LYS A 28 -5.23 7.54 -11.33
N ALA A 29 -4.93 8.77 -10.94
CA ALA A 29 -4.13 9.08 -9.76
C ALA A 29 -4.98 9.87 -8.76
N LEU A 30 -5.20 9.30 -7.58
CA LEU A 30 -5.92 9.91 -6.47
C LEU A 30 -4.93 10.58 -5.53
N PHE A 31 -5.26 11.78 -5.06
CA PHE A 31 -4.53 12.54 -4.07
C PHE A 31 -5.49 12.98 -2.97
N ILE A 32 -5.06 12.84 -1.73
CA ILE A 32 -5.84 13.12 -0.52
C ILE A 32 -4.98 14.03 0.34
N ASP A 33 -5.39 15.29 0.43
CA ASP A 33 -4.71 16.33 1.18
C ASP A 33 -5.45 16.59 2.50
N HIS A 34 -4.76 16.35 3.62
CA HIS A 34 -5.24 16.69 4.95
C HIS A 34 -4.72 18.08 5.33
N TYR A 35 -5.61 19.07 5.33
CA TYR A 35 -5.32 20.42 5.78
C TYR A 35 -5.66 20.56 7.25
N HIS A 36 -4.67 20.95 8.03
CA HIS A 36 -4.82 21.23 9.45
C HIS A 36 -5.00 22.73 9.63
N ASP A 37 -6.17 23.13 10.12
CA ASP A 37 -6.36 24.50 10.57
C ASP A 37 -5.95 24.59 12.05
N PHE A 38 -5.05 25.52 12.36
CA PHE A 38 -4.49 25.71 13.70
C PHE A 38 -5.05 26.96 14.38
N ASN A 39 -5.32 26.86 15.68
CA ASN A 39 -5.68 27.97 16.54
C ASN A 39 -4.85 27.87 17.82
N ASN A 40 -4.10 28.92 18.15
CA ASN A 40 -3.17 28.96 19.30
C ASN A 40 -2.17 27.78 19.37
N GLY A 41 -1.80 27.20 18.23
CA GLY A 41 -0.86 26.06 18.15
C GLY A 41 -1.52 24.68 18.25
N GLU A 42 -2.84 24.61 18.45
CA GLU A 42 -3.61 23.36 18.44
C GLU A 42 -4.41 23.21 17.15
N VAL A 43 -4.52 21.97 16.65
CA VAL A 43 -5.36 21.65 15.49
C VAL A 43 -6.83 21.76 15.91
N TYR A 44 -7.57 22.72 15.36
CA TYR A 44 -8.99 22.89 15.69
C TYR A 44 -9.92 22.27 14.65
N SER A 45 -9.46 22.08 13.41
CA SER A 45 -10.21 21.34 12.40
C SER A 45 -9.30 20.73 11.35
N VAL A 46 -9.73 19.60 10.79
CA VAL A 46 -9.10 18.98 9.63
C VAL A 46 -10.07 19.02 8.46
N ARG A 47 -9.61 19.58 7.36
CA ARG A 47 -10.30 19.54 6.07
C ARG A 47 -9.59 18.54 5.18
N VAL A 48 -10.36 17.68 4.53
CA VAL A 48 -9.83 16.73 3.56
C VAL A 48 -10.22 17.20 2.17
N VAL A 49 -9.24 17.32 1.27
CA VAL A 49 -9.48 17.58 -0.14
C VAL A 49 -9.04 16.36 -0.92
N VAL A 50 -9.97 15.78 -1.67
CA VAL A 50 -9.67 14.63 -2.54
C VAL A 50 -9.74 15.08 -3.99
N THR A 51 -8.65 14.85 -4.71
CA THR A 51 -8.57 15.12 -6.15
C THR A 51 -8.17 13.84 -6.88
N ILE A 52 -8.74 13.66 -8.07
CA ILE A 52 -8.41 12.57 -8.97
C ILE A 52 -7.99 13.14 -10.32
N TYR A 53 -6.88 12.65 -10.84
CA TYR A 53 -6.42 12.93 -12.19
C TYR A 53 -6.75 11.73 -13.07
N SER A 54 -7.35 12.00 -14.24
CA SER A 54 -7.57 11.04 -15.31
C SER A 54 -6.53 11.25 -16.40
N LEU A 55 -5.75 10.21 -16.72
CA LEU A 55 -4.75 10.28 -17.76
C LEU A 55 -5.40 10.38 -19.14
N ARG A 56 -6.48 9.61 -19.36
CA ARG A 56 -7.23 9.59 -20.62
C ARG A 56 -7.81 10.96 -20.96
N ASN A 57 -8.39 11.64 -19.96
CA ASN A 57 -9.03 12.94 -20.16
C ASN A 57 -8.07 14.13 -19.96
N ASP A 58 -6.84 13.85 -19.50
CA ASP A 58 -5.83 14.87 -19.14
C ASP A 58 -6.39 15.96 -18.21
N SER A 59 -7.20 15.54 -17.23
CA SER A 59 -7.99 16.47 -16.42
C SER A 59 -8.00 16.09 -14.95
N TRP A 60 -8.09 17.11 -14.10
CA TRP A 60 -8.31 16.98 -12.66
C TRP A 60 -9.79 17.12 -12.32
N LYS A 61 -10.22 16.34 -11.32
CA LYS A 61 -11.56 16.42 -10.74
C LYS A 61 -11.45 16.39 -9.22
N THR A 62 -12.14 17.29 -8.54
CA THR A 62 -12.32 17.22 -7.08
C THR A 62 -13.47 16.27 -6.76
N LEU A 63 -13.27 15.39 -5.79
CA LEU A 63 -14.27 14.42 -5.34
C LEU A 63 -14.84 14.83 -3.99
N HIS A 64 -16.08 14.42 -3.73
CA HIS A 64 -16.63 14.47 -2.37
C HIS A 64 -15.94 13.39 -1.54
N ASP A 65 -15.37 13.79 -0.41
CA ASP A 65 -14.70 12.84 0.49
C ASP A 65 -15.71 12.18 1.46
N GLN A 66 -15.36 11.02 1.97
CA GLN A 66 -16.03 10.40 3.12
C GLN A 66 -15.02 10.15 4.24
N LEU A 67 -14.03 11.05 4.34
CA LEU A 67 -12.84 10.89 5.18
C LEU A 67 -12.84 11.82 6.39
N GLN A 68 -13.96 12.47 6.67
CA GLN A 68 -14.09 13.32 7.85
C GLN A 68 -13.90 12.51 9.14
N GLY A 69 -12.93 12.91 9.97
CA GLY A 69 -12.57 12.19 11.19
C GLY A 69 -11.77 10.89 10.94
N ILE A 70 -11.35 10.64 9.70
CA ILE A 70 -10.53 9.49 9.31
C ILE A 70 -9.13 9.98 8.97
N PHE A 71 -8.13 9.35 9.58
CA PHE A 71 -6.73 9.60 9.25
C PHE A 71 -6.15 8.39 8.53
N LEU A 72 -5.56 8.62 7.34
CA LEU A 72 -4.90 7.55 6.60
C LEU A 72 -3.45 7.42 7.04
N ILE A 73 -3.07 6.24 7.51
CA ILE A 73 -1.75 6.00 8.08
C ILE A 73 -0.70 5.96 6.96
N ASN A 74 -0.86 5.07 5.99
CA ASN A 74 0.10 4.93 4.89
C ASN A 74 -0.02 6.03 3.82
N HIS A 75 1.10 6.51 3.29
CA HIS A 75 1.10 7.55 2.24
C HIS A 75 0.63 7.02 0.88
N SER A 76 1.18 5.89 0.43
CA SER A 76 0.78 5.27 -0.85
C SER A 76 -0.29 4.22 -0.61
N GLY A 77 -1.43 4.34 -1.29
CA GLY A 77 -2.48 3.34 -1.32
C GLY A 77 -2.13 2.16 -2.21
N LYS A 78 -2.68 0.99 -1.93
CA LYS A 78 -2.44 -0.22 -2.72
C LYS A 78 -3.57 -0.52 -3.67
N PHE A 79 -3.25 -0.65 -4.95
CA PHE A 79 -4.22 -1.02 -5.97
C PHE A 79 -4.33 -2.53 -6.12
N VAL A 80 -5.54 -3.06 -5.90
CA VAL A 80 -5.88 -4.47 -6.07
C VAL A 80 -7.30 -4.56 -6.62
N ASN A 81 -7.49 -5.31 -7.70
CA ASN A 81 -8.80 -5.62 -8.29
C ASN A 81 -9.71 -4.39 -8.51
N GLY A 82 -9.18 -3.31 -9.09
CA GLY A 82 -9.95 -2.10 -9.40
C GLY A 82 -10.15 -1.14 -8.23
N MET A 83 -9.70 -1.50 -7.03
CA MET A 83 -9.80 -0.68 -5.82
C MET A 83 -8.43 -0.26 -5.30
N ILE A 84 -8.36 0.92 -4.69
CA ILE A 84 -7.17 1.39 -3.97
C ILE A 84 -7.46 1.35 -2.47
N TYR A 85 -6.51 0.88 -1.66
CA TYR A 85 -6.67 0.65 -0.24
C TYR A 85 -5.65 1.42 0.62
N TRP A 86 -6.10 1.90 1.78
CA TRP A 86 -5.28 2.51 2.83
C TRP A 86 -5.69 1.98 4.20
N ILE A 87 -4.73 1.82 5.10
CA ILE A 87 -4.99 1.66 6.53
C ILE A 87 -5.41 3.01 7.09
N ALA A 88 -6.41 2.99 7.96
CA ALA A 88 -6.94 4.17 8.61
C ALA A 88 -7.04 4.01 10.12
N SER A 89 -6.94 5.14 10.82
CA SER A 89 -7.18 5.32 12.24
C SER A 89 -8.26 6.37 12.48
N THR A 90 -8.69 6.48 13.74
CA THR A 90 -9.78 7.37 14.19
C THR A 90 -9.31 8.72 14.71
N GLY A 91 -8.00 8.97 14.76
CA GLY A 91 -7.39 10.18 15.29
C GLY A 91 -6.27 10.72 14.41
N ILE A 92 -6.03 12.03 14.50
CA ILE A 92 -4.86 12.66 13.89
C ILE A 92 -3.65 12.23 14.70
N ASP A 93 -2.58 11.81 14.02
CA ASP A 93 -1.36 11.26 14.63
C ASP A 93 -1.63 10.01 15.51
N ASP A 94 -2.77 9.36 15.28
CA ASP A 94 -3.09 8.04 15.82
C ASP A 94 -2.59 6.98 14.85
N ASP A 95 -1.58 6.21 15.26
CA ASP A 95 -1.04 5.10 14.47
C ASP A 95 -1.79 3.78 14.73
N ASP A 96 -2.82 3.78 15.59
CA ASP A 96 -3.65 2.61 15.86
C ASP A 96 -4.59 2.35 14.68
N ALA A 97 -4.20 1.40 13.83
CA ALA A 97 -5.02 0.94 12.73
C ALA A 97 -6.38 0.41 13.24
N ARG A 98 -7.47 0.98 12.72
CA ARG A 98 -8.85 0.60 13.06
C ARG A 98 -9.54 -0.14 11.93
N ASN A 99 -9.34 0.32 10.70
CA ASN A 99 -9.99 -0.21 9.52
C ASN A 99 -9.12 0.02 8.27
N ILE A 100 -9.58 -0.52 7.14
CA ILE A 100 -9.01 -0.27 5.83
C ILE A 100 -10.05 0.53 5.03
N ILE A 101 -9.66 1.68 4.52
CA ILE A 101 -10.46 2.47 3.59
C ILE A 101 -10.12 2.04 2.17
N SER A 102 -11.15 1.96 1.34
CA SER A 102 -11.05 1.59 -0.06
C SER A 102 -11.69 2.64 -0.96
N PHE A 103 -11.18 2.77 -2.17
CA PHE A 103 -11.73 3.61 -3.21
C PHE A 103 -11.85 2.81 -4.51
N ASP A 104 -13.06 2.66 -5.03
CA ASP A 104 -13.35 2.06 -6.33
C ASP A 104 -13.00 3.07 -7.43
N VAL A 105 -12.02 2.73 -8.26
CA VAL A 105 -11.48 3.64 -9.28
C VAL A 105 -12.47 3.85 -10.45
N ALA A 106 -13.29 2.84 -10.74
CA ALA A 106 -14.26 2.89 -11.83
C ALA A 106 -15.54 3.63 -11.40
N ASN A 107 -16.05 3.33 -10.22
CA ASN A 107 -17.28 3.97 -9.72
C ASN A 107 -17.01 5.30 -9.01
N GLU A 108 -15.76 5.58 -8.67
CA GLU A 108 -15.33 6.75 -7.88
C GLU A 108 -16.06 6.82 -6.53
N THR A 109 -16.23 5.66 -5.89
CA THR A 109 -16.95 5.49 -4.62
C THR A 109 -16.04 4.97 -3.52
N TRP A 110 -16.31 5.39 -2.29
CA TRP A 110 -15.62 4.93 -1.10
C TRP A 110 -16.23 3.67 -0.51
N GLY A 111 -15.41 2.88 0.15
CA GLY A 111 -15.84 1.73 0.96
C GLY A 111 -14.90 1.51 2.13
N SER A 112 -15.25 0.58 3.01
CA SER A 112 -14.42 0.21 4.16
C SER A 112 -14.39 -1.30 4.37
N LEU A 113 -13.31 -1.76 4.98
CA LEU A 113 -13.08 -3.15 5.36
C LEU A 113 -12.55 -3.19 6.79
N GLU A 114 -12.94 -4.22 7.52
CA GLU A 114 -12.32 -4.52 8.81
C GLU A 114 -10.89 -5.04 8.61
N ILE A 115 -10.02 -4.75 9.57
CA ILE A 115 -8.69 -5.36 9.65
C ILE A 115 -8.79 -6.82 10.14
N PRO A 116 -7.86 -7.71 9.76
CA PRO A 116 -7.92 -9.13 10.14
C PRO A 116 -7.85 -9.38 11.66
N ILE A 117 -7.21 -8.47 12.39
CA ILE A 117 -6.93 -8.57 13.82
C ILE A 117 -7.03 -7.17 14.40
N HIS A 118 -7.76 -7.00 15.49
CA HIS A 118 -7.63 -5.80 16.32
C HIS A 118 -6.29 -5.87 17.05
N GLY A 119 -5.39 -4.97 16.68
CA GLY A 119 -4.04 -4.94 17.22
C GLY A 119 -4.03 -4.82 18.74
N GLU A 120 -3.06 -5.48 19.38
CA GLU A 120 -2.68 -5.16 20.76
C GLU A 120 -1.98 -3.80 20.79
N ASP A 121 -1.87 -3.19 21.97
CA ASP A 121 -1.11 -1.95 22.17
C ASP A 121 0.31 -2.12 21.60
N HIS A 122 0.75 -1.15 20.78
CA HIS A 122 2.06 -1.15 20.10
C HIS A 122 2.26 -2.23 19.02
N SER A 123 1.19 -2.85 18.53
CA SER A 123 1.26 -3.67 17.34
C SER A 123 1.50 -2.82 16.08
N ASN A 124 2.10 -3.43 15.06
CA ASN A 124 2.36 -2.78 13.78
C ASN A 124 1.63 -3.52 12.67
N ILE A 125 0.77 -2.77 11.97
CA ILE A 125 -0.03 -3.24 10.85
C ILE A 125 0.46 -2.49 9.62
N LYS A 126 0.87 -3.22 8.59
CA LYS A 126 1.18 -2.64 7.28
C LYS A 126 0.25 -3.20 6.23
N LEU A 127 -0.01 -2.39 5.21
CA LEU A 127 -0.77 -2.78 4.03
C LEU A 127 0.18 -3.12 2.90
N GLY A 128 -0.17 -4.12 2.13
CA GLY A 128 0.60 -4.56 0.99
C GLY A 128 -0.16 -5.47 0.07
N VAL A 129 0.59 -6.13 -0.79
CA VAL A 129 0.07 -7.07 -1.77
C VAL A 129 0.91 -8.35 -1.68
N VAL A 130 0.26 -9.51 -1.72
CA VAL A 130 0.92 -10.82 -1.85
C VAL A 130 0.49 -11.43 -3.18
N GLY A 131 1.39 -11.45 -4.16
CA GLY A 131 1.02 -11.80 -5.53
C GLY A 131 0.05 -10.78 -6.12
N SER A 132 -1.23 -11.15 -6.25
CA SER A 132 -2.32 -10.26 -6.69
C SER A 132 -3.39 -10.03 -5.61
N ASP A 133 -3.20 -10.56 -4.40
CA ASP A 133 -4.16 -10.44 -3.31
C ASP A 133 -3.79 -9.27 -2.39
N LEU A 134 -4.78 -8.52 -1.92
CA LEU A 134 -4.60 -7.54 -0.84
C LEU A 134 -4.12 -8.26 0.41
N ALA A 135 -3.11 -7.71 1.07
CA ALA A 135 -2.48 -8.33 2.21
C ALA A 135 -2.21 -7.36 3.35
N VAL A 136 -2.24 -7.90 4.57
CA VAL A 136 -1.85 -7.22 5.80
C VAL A 136 -0.68 -7.98 6.42
N LEU A 137 0.36 -7.23 6.80
CA LEU A 137 1.45 -7.72 7.61
C LEU A 137 1.21 -7.26 9.05
N TYR A 138 0.99 -8.21 9.96
CA TYR A 138 0.75 -7.96 11.38
C TYR A 138 1.96 -8.35 12.21
N THR A 139 2.40 -7.45 13.09
CA THR A 139 3.49 -7.69 14.02
C THR A 139 3.04 -7.28 15.42
N CYS A 140 3.02 -8.21 16.37
CA CYS A 140 2.32 -8.00 17.64
C CYS A 140 2.94 -6.90 18.53
N HIS A 141 4.26 -6.71 18.54
CA HIS A 141 4.92 -5.65 19.31
C HIS A 141 6.30 -5.29 18.73
N ILE A 142 6.85 -4.15 19.13
CA ILE A 142 8.10 -3.56 18.61
C ILE A 142 9.34 -4.46 18.61
N CYS A 143 9.40 -5.46 19.50
CA CYS A 143 10.51 -6.40 19.61
C CYS A 143 10.22 -7.78 19.00
N ALA A 144 9.02 -7.97 18.44
CA ALA A 144 8.64 -9.23 17.82
C ALA A 144 9.51 -9.50 16.60
N THR A 145 10.02 -10.73 16.50
CA THR A 145 10.86 -11.18 15.38
C THR A 145 10.06 -11.92 14.32
N THR A 146 8.74 -11.93 14.46
CA THR A 146 7.82 -12.62 13.57
C THR A 146 6.67 -11.72 13.18
N SER A 147 6.26 -11.81 11.91
CA SER A 147 5.03 -11.16 11.42
C SER A 147 4.12 -12.16 10.72
N ASP A 148 2.83 -12.03 10.97
CA ASP A 148 1.80 -12.79 10.29
C ASP A 148 1.38 -12.08 9.01
N VAL A 149 1.32 -12.84 7.91
CA VAL A 149 0.83 -12.38 6.62
C VAL A 149 -0.60 -12.85 6.45
N TRP A 150 -1.53 -11.91 6.41
CA TRP A 150 -2.94 -12.12 6.15
C TRP A 150 -3.27 -11.70 4.72
N ILE A 151 -4.12 -12.46 4.05
CA ILE A 151 -4.62 -12.14 2.70
C ILE A 151 -6.13 -12.02 2.73
N LEU A 152 -6.66 -11.05 1.99
CA LEU A 152 -8.09 -10.92 1.78
C LEU A 152 -8.49 -11.89 0.66
N LYS A 153 -9.47 -12.75 0.94
CA LYS A 153 -10.03 -13.68 -0.03
C LYS A 153 -11.51 -13.41 -0.22
N ASP A 154 -11.93 -13.41 -1.47
CA ASP A 154 -13.34 -13.49 -1.83
C ASP A 154 -13.74 -14.97 -1.91
N CYS A 155 -14.57 -15.39 -0.96
CA CYS A 155 -15.16 -16.70 -0.91
C CYS A 155 -16.66 -16.58 -1.20
N ARG A 156 -17.06 -16.69 -2.48
CA ARG A 156 -18.46 -16.69 -2.95
C ARG A 156 -19.21 -15.38 -2.63
N GLY A 157 -18.54 -14.23 -2.79
CA GLY A 157 -19.11 -12.91 -2.52
C GLY A 157 -18.99 -12.50 -1.05
N ASN A 158 -18.36 -13.30 -0.19
CA ASN A 158 -18.03 -12.93 1.17
C ASN A 158 -16.52 -12.76 1.32
N MET A 159 -16.09 -11.53 1.60
CA MET A 159 -14.69 -11.21 1.78
C MET A 159 -14.26 -11.55 3.20
N SER A 160 -13.24 -12.38 3.34
CA SER A 160 -12.68 -12.73 4.65
C SER A 160 -11.16 -12.77 4.64
N TRP A 161 -10.59 -12.42 5.78
CA TRP A 161 -9.16 -12.50 5.98
C TRP A 161 -8.73 -13.91 6.37
N THR A 162 -7.67 -14.39 5.72
CA THR A 162 -7.06 -15.69 6.06
C THR A 162 -5.57 -15.50 6.29
N LYS A 163 -5.07 -16.03 7.42
CA LYS A 163 -3.62 -16.08 7.68
C LYS A 163 -2.97 -17.04 6.69
N ARG A 164 -2.03 -16.53 5.89
CA ARG A 164 -1.35 -17.30 4.85
C ARG A 164 -0.08 -17.98 5.37
N PHE A 165 0.77 -17.24 6.08
CA PHE A 165 1.99 -17.75 6.72
C PHE A 165 2.55 -16.72 7.71
N THR A 166 3.55 -17.14 8.48
CA THR A 166 4.34 -16.27 9.36
C THR A 166 5.76 -16.14 8.80
N ILE A 167 6.30 -14.93 8.82
CA ILE A 167 7.69 -14.65 8.44
C ILE A 167 8.48 -14.43 9.72
N GLU A 168 9.69 -14.98 9.81
CA GLU A 168 10.64 -14.74 10.89
C GLU A 168 11.85 -13.95 10.36
N TYR A 169 12.25 -12.89 11.07
CA TYR A 169 13.38 -12.04 10.69
C TYR A 169 14.29 -11.71 11.88
N PRO A 170 15.59 -11.46 11.65
CA PRO A 170 16.52 -11.09 12.71
C PRO A 170 16.11 -9.80 13.44
N LYS A 171 16.45 -9.70 14.74
CA LYS A 171 16.12 -8.55 15.59
C LYS A 171 16.48 -7.17 15.00
N TYR A 172 17.60 -7.07 14.28
CA TYR A 172 18.02 -5.80 13.68
C TYR A 172 17.10 -5.34 12.53
N VAL A 173 16.43 -6.26 11.83
CA VAL A 173 15.44 -5.94 10.78
C VAL A 173 14.16 -5.35 11.38
N VAL A 174 13.77 -5.83 12.57
CA VAL A 174 12.59 -5.36 13.31
C VAL A 174 12.64 -3.84 13.48
N LEU A 175 13.79 -3.30 13.89
CA LEU A 175 13.97 -1.86 14.12
C LEU A 175 13.70 -1.03 12.84
N TYR A 176 14.05 -1.55 11.66
CA TYR A 176 13.74 -0.90 10.40
C TYR A 176 12.24 -0.98 10.07
N MET A 177 11.56 -2.09 10.39
CA MET A 177 10.13 -2.26 10.14
C MET A 177 9.26 -1.34 11.00
N PHE A 178 9.63 -1.10 12.26
CA PHE A 178 8.87 -0.26 13.21
C PHE A 178 9.16 1.24 13.11
N SER A 179 10.23 1.64 12.42
CA SER A 179 10.65 3.05 12.38
C SER A 179 9.72 4.01 11.61
N SER A 180 8.57 3.55 11.10
CA SER A 180 7.43 4.39 10.67
C SER A 180 6.27 3.49 10.18
N PRO A 181 5.03 3.75 10.63
CA PRO A 181 3.84 3.03 10.18
C PRO A 181 3.37 3.44 8.77
N ASN A 182 3.89 4.55 8.23
CA ASN A 182 3.37 5.14 6.99
C ASN A 182 3.79 4.38 5.72
N PHE A 183 4.63 3.36 5.84
CA PHE A 183 5.17 2.60 4.71
C PHE A 183 4.36 1.34 4.44
N THR A 184 4.07 1.12 3.16
CA THR A 184 3.51 -0.13 2.68
C THR A 184 4.59 -1.15 2.37
N PHE A 185 4.18 -2.41 2.18
CA PHE A 185 5.06 -3.49 1.76
C PHE A 185 4.53 -4.16 0.49
N SER A 186 5.35 -5.00 -0.13
CA SER A 186 4.92 -5.90 -1.20
C SER A 186 5.65 -7.23 -1.06
N ILE A 187 4.90 -8.33 -1.19
CA ILE A 187 5.44 -9.68 -1.20
C ILE A 187 5.20 -10.29 -2.57
N HIS A 188 6.30 -10.60 -3.25
CA HIS A 188 6.29 -11.37 -4.48
C HIS A 188 6.61 -12.83 -4.16
N LEU A 189 5.67 -13.71 -4.47
CA LEU A 189 5.88 -15.15 -4.39
C LEU A 189 6.43 -15.62 -5.73
N ARG A 190 7.70 -16.04 -5.76
CA ARG A 190 8.29 -16.58 -6.97
C ARG A 190 7.85 -18.02 -7.14
N GLN A 191 7.34 -18.38 -8.31
CA GLN A 191 7.25 -19.78 -8.72
C GLN A 191 8.66 -20.29 -9.06
N SER A 192 9.47 -20.55 -8.04
CA SER A 192 10.65 -21.40 -8.15
C SER A 192 10.32 -22.81 -7.63
N ASN A 193 11.17 -23.80 -7.91
CA ASN A 193 10.99 -25.17 -7.39
C ASN A 193 10.93 -25.22 -5.84
N LYS A 194 11.37 -24.15 -5.16
CA LYS A 194 11.32 -23.99 -3.70
C LYS A 194 10.23 -23.03 -3.21
N GLY A 195 9.67 -22.19 -4.09
CA GLY A 195 8.61 -21.22 -3.75
C GLY A 195 9.09 -19.96 -3.03
N ASP A 196 10.25 -19.42 -3.41
CA ASP A 196 10.93 -18.31 -2.71
C ASP A 196 10.03 -17.08 -2.50
N ILE A 197 10.22 -16.41 -1.36
CA ILE A 197 9.45 -15.21 -0.98
C ILE A 197 10.37 -14.00 -1.04
N ILE A 198 9.97 -13.00 -1.81
CA ILE A 198 10.64 -11.70 -1.86
C ILE A 198 9.74 -10.70 -1.12
N LEU A 199 10.24 -10.14 -0.02
CA LEU A 199 9.59 -9.07 0.72
C LEU A 199 10.30 -7.75 0.43
N SER A 200 9.57 -6.81 -0.15
CA SER A 200 10.01 -5.43 -0.38
C SER A 200 9.37 -4.52 0.67
N ILE A 201 10.20 -3.89 1.50
CA ILE A 201 9.74 -2.99 2.57
C ILE A 201 10.75 -1.85 2.79
N ARG A 202 10.31 -0.59 2.65
CA ARG A 202 11.10 0.63 2.97
C ARG A 202 12.56 0.59 2.46
N GLY A 203 12.75 0.34 1.17
CA GLY A 203 14.08 0.27 0.57
C GLY A 203 14.89 -0.98 0.97
N LEU A 204 14.30 -1.95 1.68
CA LEU A 204 14.87 -3.28 1.86
C LEU A 204 14.21 -4.25 0.91
N ILE A 205 15.03 -5.08 0.28
CA ILE A 205 14.60 -6.31 -0.38
C ILE A 205 15.12 -7.47 0.44
N ILE A 206 14.20 -8.29 0.93
CA ILE A 206 14.48 -9.43 1.79
C ILE A 206 14.05 -10.69 1.06
N LEU A 207 14.97 -11.65 0.92
CA LEU A 207 14.71 -12.95 0.30
C LEU A 207 14.61 -14.01 1.38
N PHE A 208 13.54 -14.79 1.34
CA PHE A 208 13.33 -15.95 2.20
C PHE A 208 13.21 -17.22 1.35
N ASP A 209 13.76 -18.31 1.87
CA ASP A 209 13.57 -19.64 1.31
C ASP A 209 12.08 -20.02 1.40
N GLY A 210 11.51 -20.41 0.27
CA GLY A 210 10.08 -20.67 0.15
C GLY A 210 9.58 -21.84 0.99
N SER A 211 10.44 -22.82 1.27
CA SER A 211 10.08 -24.04 1.98
C SER A 211 10.21 -23.89 3.50
N THR A 212 11.31 -23.29 3.95
CA THR A 212 11.68 -23.15 5.36
C THR A 212 11.26 -21.81 5.96
N LYS A 213 10.91 -20.82 5.11
CA LYS A 213 10.61 -19.43 5.50
C LYS A 213 11.76 -18.72 6.21
N LYS A 214 12.98 -19.26 6.11
CA LYS A 214 14.18 -18.68 6.71
C LYS A 214 14.76 -17.61 5.79
N LEU A 215 15.33 -16.59 6.41
CA LEU A 215 16.05 -15.53 5.72
C LEU A 215 17.25 -16.11 4.96
N GLU A 216 17.34 -15.78 3.67
CA GLU A 216 18.51 -16.09 2.84
C GLU A 216 19.37 -14.85 2.58
N HIS A 217 18.74 -13.71 2.25
CA HIS A 217 19.47 -12.50 1.85
C HIS A 217 18.72 -11.21 2.21
N ILE A 218 19.48 -10.15 2.48
CA ILE A 218 18.97 -8.78 2.67
C ILE A 218 19.79 -7.82 1.82
N ALA A 219 19.12 -7.02 1.01
CA ALA A 219 19.72 -5.91 0.29
C ALA A 219 19.08 -4.58 0.70
N ALA A 220 19.90 -3.56 0.92
CA ALA A 220 19.44 -2.18 1.01
C ALA A 220 19.48 -1.54 -0.38
N VAL A 221 18.35 -1.02 -0.82
CA VAL A 221 18.15 -0.27 -2.05
C VAL A 221 18.15 1.21 -1.68
N GLY A 222 19.08 1.98 -2.25
CA GLY A 222 19.15 3.41 -2.01
C GLY A 222 17.91 4.13 -2.54
N GLY A 223 17.20 4.85 -1.66
CA GLY A 223 16.01 5.65 -1.99
C GLY A 223 14.93 5.54 -0.91
N TYR A 224 14.41 6.68 -0.44
CA TYR A 224 13.42 6.72 0.65
C TYR A 224 12.01 6.29 0.24
N ASN A 225 11.71 6.34 -1.06
CA ASN A 225 10.46 5.86 -1.61
C ASN A 225 10.78 4.71 -2.56
N PRO A 226 10.39 3.46 -2.27
CA PRO A 226 10.28 2.50 -3.33
C PRO A 226 9.24 3.08 -4.29
N ALA A 227 9.67 3.54 -5.47
CA ALA A 227 8.77 3.63 -6.60
C ALA A 227 8.05 2.27 -6.62
N GLU A 228 6.72 2.28 -6.48
CA GLU A 228 5.96 1.04 -6.48
C GLU A 228 6.41 0.28 -7.72
N THR A 229 7.11 -0.82 -7.48
CA THR A 229 7.77 -1.55 -8.54
C THR A 229 6.66 -2.33 -9.19
N TYR A 230 6.02 -1.71 -10.18
CA TYR A 230 5.04 -2.39 -10.99
C TYR A 230 5.80 -3.43 -11.82
N ALA A 231 5.95 -4.61 -11.26
CA ALA A 231 6.42 -5.78 -11.97
C ALA A 231 5.22 -6.35 -12.72
N GLU A 232 4.84 -5.69 -13.82
CA GLU A 232 4.22 -6.42 -14.91
C GLU A 232 5.16 -7.58 -15.25
N SER A 233 4.59 -8.79 -15.35
CA SER A 233 5.28 -10.03 -15.72
C SER A 233 6.55 -9.74 -16.51
N ILE A 234 7.72 -10.11 -15.98
CA ILE A 234 9.00 -9.92 -16.68
C ILE A 234 8.98 -10.82 -17.91
N VAL A 235 8.34 -10.33 -18.98
CA VAL A 235 8.65 -10.72 -20.34
C VAL A 235 9.87 -9.89 -20.69
N ASN A 236 10.96 -10.58 -20.94
CA ASN A 236 12.25 -10.01 -21.32
C ASN A 236 12.05 -8.95 -22.43
N PRO A 237 12.40 -7.66 -22.22
CA PRO A 237 12.26 -6.63 -23.25
C PRO A 237 13.16 -6.86 -24.48
N LEU A 238 14.04 -7.86 -24.46
CA LEU A 238 14.89 -8.24 -25.59
C LEU A 238 14.26 -9.24 -26.57
N THR A 239 13.03 -9.74 -26.35
CA THR A 239 12.36 -10.65 -27.30
C THR A 239 11.54 -9.94 -28.40
N ILE A 240 11.56 -8.61 -28.47
CA ILE A 240 11.01 -7.84 -29.60
C ILE A 240 12.14 -7.17 -30.39
N SER A 241 13.10 -7.98 -30.87
CA SER A 241 13.84 -7.63 -32.08
C SER A 241 14.13 -8.91 -32.84
N GLY A 242 13.35 -9.13 -33.89
CA GLY A 242 13.43 -10.38 -34.64
C GLY A 242 12.32 -10.56 -35.67
N LYS A 243 11.87 -9.50 -36.33
CA LYS A 243 11.22 -9.62 -37.65
C LYS A 243 11.53 -8.42 -38.55
N ASN A 244 12.04 -8.79 -39.74
CA ASN A 244 12.21 -8.05 -41.00
C ASN A 244 13.46 -7.16 -41.05
N SER A 245 14.40 -7.26 -42.01
CA SER A 245 14.39 -7.74 -43.42
C SER A 245 15.86 -8.05 -43.79
N ALA A 246 16.19 -9.04 -44.63
CA ALA A 246 15.87 -9.17 -46.06
C ALA A 246 15.69 -10.63 -46.47
#